data_AF-A0A921T4Z8-F1
#
_entry.id   AF-A0A921T4Z8-F1
#
_cell.length_a   1.000
_cell.length_b   1.000
_cell.length_c   1.000
_cell.angle_alpha   90.00
_cell.angle_beta   90.00
_cell.angle_gamma   90.00
#
_symmetry.space_group_name_H-M   'P 1'
#
loop_
_entity.id
_entity.type
_entity.pdbx_description
1 polymer ?
#
loop_
_entity_poly.entity_id
_entity_poly.type
_entity_poly.pdbx_seq_one_letter_code
_entity_poly.pdbx_strand_id
1 'polypeptide(L)'
;MTTLDQINILIADPLSEDGIFPLRQEKELNLNVVVDTGLTQEELIAKIGDFHVLLVRSQTTVTPEVIKAAKNLKLIGRAGVGVDNIDLQAATEHGVIVVNAPDGNTNSAAEHTIAMMTSLARYIPQAYNSLKNGKWDRKSYVGVELKNKTLGVIGMGRIGAEVAYRAKGQRMKVIAYDPFLTEERAKELGVTKGTVDEVVAAADFVTVHTPLLPETRNIINKERFAIMKDGVRIINCARGGIVNEDDLYDAIKEGKVAGAALDVFIEEPATDNKLLTLPQVIATPHLGASTIEAQESVAVDVSNDIIKFFTTGTVTNPVNMPSIPKELLAQVEPFFELAEKLGTFVTQLTTEPVKEINLSYAGDVANYDVRPLTSNALKGLLSKNHGNHVNDVNARYLTERIGVKINEHKTTTAKGFTSLITIEIKTANEVHSVAGTLLNGLGARIVKVEDYVVDVTPEGHLLYIRNTDKPGAIGRVAT
;
A
#
# COMPACT_ATOMS: atom_id res chain seq x y z
N MET A 1 17.97 16.71 4.58
CA MET A 1 17.60 16.74 3.15
C MET A 1 18.15 18.03 2.56
N THR A 2 18.85 17.97 1.43
CA THR A 2 19.19 19.17 0.64
C THR A 2 17.89 19.83 0.19
N THR A 3 17.66 21.09 0.57
CA THR A 3 16.53 21.88 0.10
C THR A 3 16.63 21.97 -1.42
N LEU A 4 15.64 21.40 -2.11
CA LEU A 4 15.53 21.53 -3.56
C LEU A 4 15.12 22.97 -3.86
N ASP A 5 15.83 23.66 -4.75
CA ASP A 5 15.49 25.02 -5.14
C ASP A 5 14.12 25.10 -5.85
N GLN A 6 13.71 24.04 -6.55
CA GLN A 6 12.38 23.89 -7.16
C GLN A 6 11.96 22.41 -7.17
N ILE A 7 10.68 22.15 -6.90
CA ILE A 7 10.07 20.82 -6.90
C ILE A 7 9.15 20.66 -8.11
N ASN A 8 9.64 19.97 -9.14
CA ASN A 8 8.85 19.59 -10.32
C ASN A 8 7.87 18.44 -10.03
N ILE A 9 6.59 18.67 -10.33
CA ILE A 9 5.47 17.72 -10.21
C ILE A 9 4.86 17.50 -11.60
N LEU A 10 4.82 16.24 -12.07
CA LEU A 10 4.13 15.86 -13.28
C LEU A 10 2.78 15.23 -12.93
N ILE A 11 1.70 15.76 -13.50
CA ILE A 11 0.36 15.20 -13.43
C ILE A 11 0.06 14.58 -14.78
N ALA A 12 0.11 13.24 -14.86
CA ALA A 12 0.04 12.48 -16.11
C ALA A 12 -1.38 11.98 -16.46
N ASP A 13 -2.31 12.06 -15.51
CA ASP A 13 -3.72 11.70 -15.72
C ASP A 13 -4.65 12.90 -15.42
N PRO A 14 -5.86 12.95 -16.01
CA PRO A 14 -6.82 14.02 -15.74
C PRO A 14 -7.25 14.08 -14.25
N LEU A 15 -7.01 15.21 -13.60
CA LEU A 15 -7.49 15.57 -12.27
C LEU A 15 -8.31 16.86 -12.33
N SER A 16 -9.24 17.03 -11.40
CA SER A 16 -9.96 18.31 -11.26
C SER A 16 -9.03 19.40 -10.73
N GLU A 17 -9.29 20.66 -11.10
CA GLU A 17 -8.56 21.81 -10.56
C GLU A 17 -8.71 21.90 -9.04
N ASP A 18 -9.89 21.61 -8.49
CA ASP A 18 -10.13 21.54 -7.05
C ASP A 18 -9.28 20.44 -6.38
N GLY A 19 -9.10 19.32 -7.07
CA GLY A 19 -8.26 18.21 -6.62
C GLY A 19 -6.78 18.56 -6.47
N ILE A 20 -6.26 19.42 -7.34
CA ILE A 20 -4.86 19.87 -7.33
C ILE A 20 -4.69 21.26 -6.67
N PHE A 21 -5.78 21.87 -6.22
CA PHE A 21 -5.80 23.18 -5.58
C PHE A 21 -4.82 23.29 -4.40
N PRO A 22 -4.64 22.27 -3.52
CA PRO A 22 -3.63 22.33 -2.48
C PRO A 22 -2.22 22.58 -3.03
N LEU A 23 -1.83 21.91 -4.13
CA LEU A 23 -0.54 22.11 -4.79
C LEU A 23 -0.40 23.50 -5.40
N ARG A 24 -1.50 24.08 -5.91
CA ARG A 24 -1.51 25.42 -6.51
C ARG A 24 -1.42 26.54 -5.46
N GLN A 25 -1.97 26.32 -4.28
CA GLN A 25 -2.00 27.30 -3.19
C GLN A 25 -0.77 27.26 -2.29
N GLU A 26 0.03 26.20 -2.35
CA GLU A 26 1.24 26.08 -1.55
C GLU A 26 2.26 27.16 -1.96
N LYS A 27 2.72 27.94 -0.97
CA LYS A 27 3.62 29.09 -1.18
C LYS A 27 4.99 28.92 -0.53
N GLU A 28 5.10 28.02 0.45
CA GLU A 28 6.35 27.77 1.16
C GLU A 28 7.26 26.85 0.34
N LEU A 29 6.66 25.97 -0.46
CA LEU A 29 7.38 25.14 -1.42
C LEU A 29 7.43 25.82 -2.79
N ASN A 30 8.61 25.88 -3.42
CA ASN A 30 8.74 26.31 -4.82
C ASN A 30 8.29 25.18 -5.76
N LEU A 31 6.97 25.01 -5.92
CA LEU A 31 6.38 23.96 -6.74
C LEU A 31 6.24 24.39 -8.21
N ASN A 32 6.68 23.52 -9.12
CA ASN A 32 6.39 23.61 -10.54
C ASN A 32 5.45 22.47 -10.94
N VAL A 33 4.15 22.77 -11.03
CA VAL A 33 3.10 21.79 -11.34
C VAL A 33 2.81 21.79 -12.84
N VAL A 34 3.21 20.72 -13.51
CA VAL A 34 3.01 20.48 -14.95
C VAL A 34 1.91 19.45 -15.13
N VAL A 35 0.81 19.85 -15.79
CA VAL A 35 -0.27 18.95 -16.19
C VAL A 35 -0.06 18.60 -17.65
N ASP A 36 0.16 17.32 -17.94
CA ASP A 36 0.36 16.82 -19.29
C ASP A 36 -0.17 15.40 -19.39
N THR A 37 -1.37 15.25 -19.94
CA THR A 37 -2.17 14.03 -19.87
C THR A 37 -2.23 13.30 -21.20
N GLY A 38 -2.52 12.00 -21.16
CA GLY A 38 -2.62 11.19 -22.39
C GLY A 38 -1.27 10.85 -23.01
N LEU A 39 -0.19 10.95 -22.23
CA LEU A 39 1.16 10.57 -22.64
C LEU A 39 1.24 9.07 -22.93
N THR A 40 1.88 8.72 -24.04
CA THR A 40 2.32 7.35 -24.29
C THR A 40 3.43 6.95 -23.30
N GLN A 41 3.69 5.64 -23.17
CA GLN A 41 4.80 5.12 -22.37
C GLN A 41 6.14 5.77 -22.77
N GLU A 42 6.40 5.87 -24.07
CA GLU A 42 7.64 6.43 -24.63
C GLU A 42 7.79 7.93 -24.30
N GLU A 43 6.70 8.70 -24.42
CA GLU A 43 6.69 10.14 -24.09
C GLU A 43 6.90 10.37 -22.59
N LEU A 44 6.24 9.56 -21.74
CA LEU A 44 6.41 9.63 -20.30
C LEU A 44 7.87 9.33 -19.90
N ILE A 45 8.47 8.28 -20.46
CA ILE A 45 9.87 7.91 -20.24
C ILE A 45 10.82 9.04 -20.65
N ALA A 46 10.56 9.70 -21.79
CA ALA A 46 11.40 10.79 -22.28
C ALA A 46 11.35 12.04 -21.37
N LYS A 47 10.23 12.24 -20.66
CA LYS A 47 9.96 13.46 -19.89
C LYS A 47 10.22 13.34 -18.39
N ILE A 48 10.03 12.15 -17.81
CA ILE A 48 9.96 11.96 -16.35
C ILE A 48 11.29 12.22 -15.60
N GLY A 49 12.42 12.25 -16.30
CA GLY A 49 13.76 12.37 -15.71
C GLY A 49 13.97 13.59 -14.80
N ASP A 50 13.31 14.72 -15.09
CA ASP A 50 13.46 15.99 -14.36
C ASP A 50 12.41 16.19 -13.26
N PHE A 51 11.52 15.22 -13.04
CA PHE A 51 10.42 15.32 -12.09
C PHE A 51 10.75 14.64 -10.76
N HIS A 52 10.31 15.26 -9.67
CA HIS A 52 10.43 14.72 -8.31
C HIS A 52 9.16 13.99 -7.88
N VAL A 53 8.03 14.33 -8.48
CA VAL A 53 6.73 13.73 -8.21
C VAL A 53 6.03 13.35 -9.50
N LEU A 54 5.45 12.16 -9.52
CA LEU A 54 4.53 11.71 -10.56
C LEU A 54 3.15 11.48 -9.93
N LEU A 55 2.14 12.21 -10.40
CA LEU A 55 0.77 12.03 -9.99
C LEU A 55 -0.02 11.36 -11.12
N VAL A 56 -0.63 10.21 -10.81
CA VAL A 56 -1.40 9.38 -11.75
C VAL A 56 -2.75 9.00 -11.17
N ARG A 57 -3.65 8.50 -12.02
CA ARG A 57 -4.91 7.84 -11.66
C ARG A 57 -4.86 6.37 -12.10
N SER A 58 -5.71 5.97 -13.04
CA SER A 58 -5.81 4.61 -13.56
C SER A 58 -5.41 4.49 -15.03
N GLN A 59 -5.19 5.60 -15.74
CA GLN A 59 -4.90 5.56 -17.18
C GLN A 59 -3.41 5.33 -17.42
N THR A 60 -2.56 6.13 -16.77
CA THR A 60 -1.10 5.97 -16.87
C THR A 60 -0.66 4.72 -16.12
N THR A 61 0.03 3.81 -16.82
CA THR A 61 0.71 2.66 -16.20
C THR A 61 2.17 3.03 -15.92
N VAL A 62 2.57 2.98 -14.65
CA VAL A 62 3.92 3.30 -14.18
C VAL A 62 4.74 2.02 -14.10
N THR A 63 5.37 1.66 -15.22
CA THR A 63 6.17 0.45 -15.39
C THR A 63 7.59 0.60 -14.82
N PRO A 64 8.35 -0.50 -14.67
CA PRO A 64 9.77 -0.44 -14.31
C PRO A 64 10.60 0.49 -15.20
N GLU A 65 10.30 0.54 -16.50
CA GLU A 65 11.00 1.39 -17.48
C GLU A 65 10.78 2.88 -17.19
N VAL A 66 9.54 3.27 -16.85
CA VAL A 66 9.21 4.63 -16.42
C VAL A 66 9.98 5.01 -15.16
N ILE A 67 9.96 4.15 -14.14
CA ILE A 67 10.61 4.40 -12.85
C ILE A 67 12.14 4.51 -13.03
N LYS A 68 12.73 3.65 -13.85
CA LYS A 68 14.16 3.66 -14.14
C LYS A 68 14.60 4.93 -14.89
N ALA A 69 13.75 5.47 -15.76
CA ALA A 69 14.02 6.73 -16.46
C ALA A 69 13.91 7.96 -15.54
N ALA A 70 13.15 7.84 -14.46
CA ALA A 70 12.82 8.91 -13.53
C ALA A 70 13.92 9.18 -12.50
N LYS A 71 15.07 9.70 -12.96
CA LYS A 71 16.30 9.87 -12.16
C LYS A 71 16.14 10.68 -10.85
N ASN A 72 15.19 11.61 -10.81
CA ASN A 72 14.96 12.50 -9.67
C ASN A 72 13.69 12.18 -8.88
N LEU A 73 12.96 11.14 -9.26
CA LEU A 73 11.65 10.83 -8.70
C LEU A 73 11.78 10.39 -7.24
N LYS A 74 10.98 11.00 -6.37
CA LYS A 74 10.93 10.71 -4.93
C LYS A 74 9.59 10.13 -4.50
N LEU A 75 8.51 10.51 -5.18
CA LEU A 75 7.15 10.17 -4.79
C LEU A 75 6.27 9.92 -6.03
N ILE A 76 5.52 8.82 -6.00
CA ILE A 76 4.41 8.57 -6.92
C ILE A 76 3.11 8.68 -6.12
N GLY A 77 2.26 9.62 -6.52
CA GLY A 77 0.93 9.82 -5.94
C GLY A 77 -0.14 9.18 -6.82
N ARG A 78 -0.84 8.17 -6.31
CA ARG A 78 -1.99 7.58 -6.99
C ARG A 78 -3.27 8.20 -6.44
N ALA A 79 -3.93 9.05 -7.23
CA ALA A 79 -5.24 9.63 -6.91
C ALA A 79 -6.36 8.56 -7.02
N GLY A 80 -6.47 7.77 -5.97
CA GLY A 80 -7.48 6.75 -5.71
C GLY A 80 -6.95 5.59 -4.86
N VAL A 81 -7.73 4.53 -4.66
CA VAL A 81 -7.36 3.40 -3.77
C VAL A 81 -6.42 2.35 -4.37
N GLY A 82 -6.78 1.76 -5.51
CA GLY A 82 -5.95 0.75 -6.18
C GLY A 82 -4.62 1.33 -6.67
N VAL A 83 -3.59 0.50 -6.69
CA VAL A 83 -2.25 0.86 -7.19
C VAL A 83 -1.79 -0.15 -8.25
N ASP A 84 -2.75 -0.86 -8.84
CA ASP A 84 -2.52 -1.98 -9.76
C ASP A 84 -1.76 -1.56 -11.03
N ASN A 85 -1.81 -0.26 -11.37
CA ASN A 85 -1.11 0.36 -12.49
C ASN A 85 0.29 0.90 -12.12
N ILE A 86 0.84 0.57 -10.95
CA ILE A 86 2.17 1.00 -10.49
C ILE A 86 2.98 -0.23 -10.11
N ASP A 87 4.18 -0.38 -10.68
CA ASP A 87 5.11 -1.41 -10.26
C ASP A 87 5.72 -1.05 -8.90
N LEU A 88 5.10 -1.54 -7.82
CA LEU A 88 5.52 -1.28 -6.44
C LEU A 88 6.92 -1.85 -6.16
N GLN A 89 7.31 -2.95 -6.80
CA GLN A 89 8.63 -3.55 -6.59
C GLN A 89 9.71 -2.66 -7.20
N ALA A 90 9.53 -2.21 -8.43
CA ALA A 90 10.44 -1.29 -9.09
C ALA A 90 10.51 0.07 -8.35
N ALA A 91 9.37 0.58 -7.87
CA ALA A 91 9.32 1.81 -7.07
C ALA A 91 10.12 1.64 -5.77
N THR A 92 9.89 0.53 -5.06
CA THR A 92 10.65 0.19 -3.85
C THR A 92 12.13 0.06 -4.16
N GLU A 93 12.52 -0.66 -5.20
CA GLU A 93 13.92 -0.84 -5.59
C GLU A 93 14.63 0.50 -5.81
N HIS A 94 13.99 1.43 -6.50
CA HIS A 94 14.54 2.76 -6.80
C HIS A 94 14.37 3.76 -5.65
N GLY A 95 13.82 3.33 -4.50
CA GLY A 95 13.63 4.19 -3.33
C GLY A 95 12.54 5.26 -3.52
N VAL A 96 11.61 5.04 -4.43
CA VAL A 96 10.48 5.92 -4.71
C VAL A 96 9.31 5.54 -3.80
N ILE A 97 8.79 6.51 -3.04
CA ILE A 97 7.62 6.30 -2.18
C ILE A 97 6.38 6.26 -3.07
N VAL A 98 5.46 5.33 -2.80
CA VAL A 98 4.13 5.30 -3.43
C VAL A 98 3.08 5.61 -2.38
N VAL A 99 2.22 6.59 -2.65
CA VAL A 99 1.06 6.93 -1.81
C VAL A 99 -0.25 6.79 -2.58
N ASN A 100 -1.32 6.46 -1.88
CA ASN A 100 -2.66 6.37 -2.43
C ASN A 100 -3.69 7.15 -1.57
N ALA A 101 -4.94 7.18 -2.01
CA ALA A 101 -6.04 7.81 -1.27
C ALA A 101 -7.13 6.77 -0.94
N PRO A 102 -6.98 6.00 0.16
CA PRO A 102 -7.84 4.87 0.50
C PRO A 102 -9.25 5.27 0.92
N ASP A 103 -9.44 6.49 1.45
CA ASP A 103 -10.71 6.91 2.06
C ASP A 103 -11.65 7.57 1.04
N GLY A 104 -11.12 8.38 0.11
CA GLY A 104 -11.91 9.25 -0.77
C GLY A 104 -12.90 8.55 -1.72
N ASN A 105 -12.81 7.24 -1.96
CA ASN A 105 -13.74 6.53 -2.83
C ASN A 105 -14.77 5.64 -2.11
N THR A 106 -14.68 5.51 -0.77
CA THR A 106 -15.42 4.47 -0.04
C THR A 106 -16.93 4.62 -0.25
N ASN A 107 -17.44 5.86 -0.13
CA ASN A 107 -18.87 6.14 -0.30
C ASN A 107 -19.34 5.85 -1.73
N SER A 108 -18.61 6.36 -2.73
CA SER A 108 -18.97 6.22 -4.14
C SER A 108 -18.99 4.77 -4.59
N ALA A 109 -18.01 3.96 -4.16
CA ALA A 109 -17.94 2.55 -4.49
C ALA A 109 -19.08 1.75 -3.83
N ALA A 110 -19.44 2.10 -2.59
CA ALA A 110 -20.58 1.50 -1.90
C ALA A 110 -21.91 1.86 -2.58
N GLU A 111 -22.12 3.11 -2.96
CA GLU A 111 -23.29 3.57 -3.72
C GLU A 111 -23.41 2.86 -5.05
N HIS A 112 -22.30 2.78 -5.81
CA HIS A 112 -22.26 2.07 -7.10
C HIS A 112 -22.60 0.58 -6.94
N THR A 113 -22.07 -0.08 -5.90
CA THR A 113 -22.40 -1.48 -5.62
C THR A 113 -23.90 -1.68 -5.37
N ILE A 114 -24.52 -0.80 -4.58
CA ILE A 114 -25.98 -0.84 -4.33
C ILE A 114 -26.77 -0.52 -5.60
N ALA A 115 -26.31 0.42 -6.42
CA ALA A 115 -26.93 0.75 -7.71
C ALA A 115 -26.86 -0.44 -8.69
N MET A 116 -25.72 -1.12 -8.76
CA MET A 116 -25.50 -2.32 -9.57
C MET A 116 -26.37 -3.49 -9.09
N MET A 117 -26.45 -3.73 -7.77
CA MET A 117 -27.29 -4.76 -7.17
C MET A 117 -28.79 -4.51 -7.45
N THR A 118 -29.26 -3.27 -7.29
CA THR A 118 -30.67 -2.91 -7.53
C THR A 118 -31.01 -2.94 -9.02
N SER A 119 -30.10 -2.49 -9.89
CA SER A 119 -30.22 -2.60 -11.34
C SER A 119 -30.35 -4.05 -11.79
N LEU A 120 -29.53 -4.95 -11.23
CA LEU A 120 -29.56 -6.38 -11.50
C LEU A 120 -30.85 -7.04 -11.02
N ALA A 121 -31.35 -6.65 -9.85
CA ALA A 121 -32.60 -7.17 -9.34
C ALA A 121 -33.80 -6.84 -10.24
N ARG A 122 -33.71 -5.76 -11.04
CA ARG A 122 -34.85 -5.15 -11.76
C ARG A 122 -34.67 -5.04 -13.27
N TYR A 123 -33.59 -5.58 -13.83
CA TYR A 123 -33.27 -5.52 -15.27
C TYR A 123 -33.26 -4.10 -15.85
N ILE A 124 -32.77 -3.12 -15.08
CA ILE A 124 -32.87 -1.69 -15.47
C ILE A 124 -32.23 -1.42 -16.83
N PRO A 125 -30.98 -1.81 -17.11
CA PRO A 125 -30.35 -1.52 -18.41
C PRO A 125 -31.07 -2.17 -19.59
N GLN A 126 -31.51 -3.41 -19.42
CA GLN A 126 -32.21 -4.18 -20.45
C GLN A 126 -33.58 -3.57 -20.76
N ALA A 127 -34.37 -3.24 -19.73
CA ALA A 127 -35.66 -2.60 -19.86
C ALA A 127 -35.56 -1.19 -20.46
N TYR A 128 -34.56 -0.40 -20.04
CA TYR A 128 -34.24 0.90 -20.64
C TYR A 128 -33.94 0.77 -22.13
N ASN A 129 -33.08 -0.18 -22.51
CA ASN A 129 -32.72 -0.41 -23.91
C ASN A 129 -33.94 -0.87 -24.75
N SER A 130 -34.83 -1.68 -24.18
CA SER A 130 -36.09 -2.06 -24.84
C SER A 130 -36.92 -0.81 -25.20
N LEU A 131 -37.13 0.09 -24.25
CA LEU A 131 -37.90 1.32 -24.48
C LEU A 131 -37.20 2.26 -25.47
N LYS A 132 -35.88 2.43 -25.35
CA LYS A 132 -35.08 3.23 -26.30
C LYS A 132 -35.24 2.74 -27.74
N ASN A 133 -35.45 1.44 -27.93
CA ASN A 133 -35.70 0.81 -29.24
C ASN A 133 -37.19 0.70 -29.59
N GLY A 134 -38.07 1.46 -28.93
CA GLY A 134 -39.51 1.51 -29.22
C GLY A 134 -40.29 0.26 -28.83
N LYS A 135 -39.73 -0.64 -28.00
CA LYS A 135 -40.37 -1.89 -27.57
C LYS A 135 -40.91 -1.77 -26.14
N TRP A 136 -42.23 -1.93 -26.00
CA TRP A 136 -42.92 -1.99 -24.70
C TRP A 136 -43.01 -3.44 -24.17
N ASP A 137 -41.89 -3.99 -23.72
CA ASP A 137 -41.81 -5.38 -23.23
C ASP A 137 -41.88 -5.48 -21.71
N ARG A 138 -43.08 -5.32 -21.14
CA ARG A 138 -43.29 -5.44 -19.69
C ARG A 138 -43.18 -6.89 -19.17
N LYS A 139 -43.44 -7.88 -20.03
CA LYS A 139 -43.60 -9.28 -19.59
C LYS A 139 -42.26 -9.98 -19.37
N SER A 140 -41.23 -9.63 -20.14
CA SER A 140 -39.92 -10.28 -20.04
C SER A 140 -39.08 -9.85 -18.84
N TYR A 141 -39.37 -8.70 -18.22
CA TYR A 141 -38.53 -8.11 -17.16
C TYR A 141 -39.15 -8.22 -15.75
N VAL A 142 -39.48 -9.45 -15.33
CA VAL A 142 -39.98 -9.73 -13.98
C VAL A 142 -38.80 -9.83 -13.00
N GLY A 143 -38.55 -8.75 -12.26
CA GLY A 143 -37.48 -8.66 -11.26
C GLY A 143 -37.79 -9.34 -9.93
N VAL A 144 -36.88 -9.15 -8.97
CA VAL A 144 -37.01 -9.64 -7.57
C VAL A 144 -36.93 -8.48 -6.58
N GLU A 145 -37.57 -8.65 -5.42
CA GLU A 145 -37.43 -7.73 -4.29
C GLU A 145 -36.18 -8.03 -3.46
N LEU A 146 -35.58 -7.01 -2.85
CA LEU A 146 -34.45 -7.20 -1.92
C LEU A 146 -34.92 -7.51 -0.49
N LYS A 147 -36.09 -7.01 -0.10
CA LYS A 147 -36.61 -7.15 1.27
C LYS A 147 -36.62 -8.63 1.71
N ASN A 148 -36.12 -8.86 2.93
CA ASN A 148 -36.01 -10.18 3.59
C ASN A 148 -35.06 -11.18 2.91
N LYS A 149 -34.43 -10.84 1.77
CA LYS A 149 -33.38 -11.66 1.16
C LYS A 149 -32.06 -11.51 1.91
N THR A 150 -31.17 -12.45 1.70
CA THR A 150 -29.85 -12.50 2.32
C THR A 150 -28.79 -11.99 1.35
N LEU A 151 -28.06 -10.96 1.75
CA LEU A 151 -26.84 -10.51 1.09
C LEU A 151 -25.64 -11.20 1.75
N GLY A 152 -24.87 -11.94 0.95
CA GLY A 152 -23.54 -12.42 1.30
C GLY A 152 -22.49 -11.39 0.94
N VAL A 153 -21.69 -10.96 1.90
CA VAL A 153 -20.60 -9.98 1.71
C VAL A 153 -19.25 -10.66 1.96
N ILE A 154 -18.42 -10.78 0.93
CA ILE A 154 -17.06 -11.33 1.05
C ILE A 154 -16.08 -10.16 1.05
N GLY A 155 -15.43 -9.90 2.18
CA GLY A 155 -14.63 -8.72 2.46
C GLY A 155 -15.42 -7.68 3.25
N MET A 156 -15.03 -7.44 4.50
CA MET A 156 -15.67 -6.52 5.44
C MET A 156 -14.73 -5.34 5.79
N GLY A 157 -13.95 -4.92 4.80
CA GLY A 157 -13.24 -3.65 4.83
C GLY A 157 -14.20 -2.45 4.76
N ARG A 158 -13.65 -1.25 4.53
CA ARG A 158 -14.41 0.03 4.48
C ARG A 158 -15.65 -0.05 3.58
N ILE A 159 -15.46 -0.43 2.31
CA ILE A 159 -16.56 -0.50 1.32
C ILE A 159 -17.57 -1.59 1.69
N GLY A 160 -17.10 -2.79 2.05
CA GLY A 160 -17.98 -3.90 2.42
C GLY A 160 -18.89 -3.57 3.61
N ALA A 161 -18.36 -2.87 4.61
CA ALA A 161 -19.14 -2.40 5.76
C ALA A 161 -20.20 -1.36 5.36
N GLU A 162 -19.84 -0.39 4.51
CA GLU A 162 -20.77 0.62 3.98
C GLU A 162 -21.88 0.01 3.10
N VAL A 163 -21.55 -1.02 2.30
CA VAL A 163 -22.52 -1.80 1.52
C VAL A 163 -23.45 -2.59 2.44
N ALA A 164 -22.92 -3.29 3.44
CA ALA A 164 -23.71 -4.00 4.44
C ALA A 164 -24.69 -3.07 5.19
N TYR A 165 -24.22 -1.89 5.57
CA TYR A 165 -25.05 -0.86 6.20
C TYR A 165 -26.23 -0.45 5.31
N ARG A 166 -25.98 -0.11 4.04
CA ARG A 166 -27.03 0.28 3.06
C ARG A 166 -27.98 -0.88 2.74
N ALA A 167 -27.47 -2.11 2.63
CA ALA A 167 -28.29 -3.30 2.37
C ALA A 167 -29.30 -3.59 3.49
N LYS A 168 -28.91 -3.37 4.75
CA LYS A 168 -29.86 -3.42 5.88
C LYS A 168 -30.94 -2.35 5.77
N GLY A 169 -30.60 -1.15 5.27
CA GLY A 169 -31.59 -0.11 4.94
C GLY A 169 -32.62 -0.57 3.90
N GLN A 170 -32.23 -1.46 2.98
CA GLN A 170 -33.10 -2.16 2.04
C GLN A 170 -33.83 -3.38 2.63
N ARG A 171 -33.73 -3.58 3.97
CA ARG A 171 -34.32 -4.67 4.74
C ARG A 171 -33.80 -6.06 4.33
N MET A 172 -32.55 -6.13 3.87
CA MET A 172 -31.86 -7.41 3.68
C MET A 172 -31.31 -7.93 4.99
N LYS A 173 -31.17 -9.26 5.10
CA LYS A 173 -30.30 -9.91 6.08
C LYS A 173 -28.88 -9.91 5.52
N VAL A 174 -27.87 -9.72 6.36
CA VAL A 174 -26.48 -9.71 5.90
C VAL A 174 -25.68 -10.80 6.61
N ILE A 175 -25.05 -11.67 5.83
CA ILE A 175 -24.02 -12.61 6.28
C ILE A 175 -22.69 -12.25 5.62
N ALA A 176 -21.59 -12.32 6.35
CA ALA A 176 -20.32 -11.82 5.86
C ALA A 176 -19.13 -12.67 6.27
N TYR A 177 -18.11 -12.65 5.40
CA TYR A 177 -16.80 -13.24 5.64
C TYR A 177 -15.73 -12.16 5.49
N ASP A 178 -14.83 -12.10 6.46
CA ASP A 178 -13.54 -11.43 6.36
C ASP A 178 -12.59 -12.10 7.38
N PRO A 179 -11.33 -12.39 7.02
CA PRO A 179 -10.38 -13.03 7.94
C PRO A 179 -10.15 -12.20 9.22
N PHE A 180 -10.34 -10.88 9.18
CA PHE A 180 -10.12 -9.98 10.29
C PHE A 180 -11.41 -9.53 10.99
N LEU A 181 -12.58 -9.99 10.54
CA LEU A 181 -13.86 -9.67 11.19
C LEU A 181 -13.99 -10.44 12.51
N THR A 182 -13.99 -9.73 13.64
CA THR A 182 -14.27 -10.31 14.96
C THR A 182 -15.78 -10.49 15.19
N GLU A 183 -16.16 -11.37 16.10
CA GLU A 183 -17.58 -11.53 16.50
C GLU A 183 -18.18 -10.25 17.07
N GLU A 184 -17.40 -9.52 17.87
CA GLU A 184 -17.79 -8.23 18.43
C GLU A 184 -18.09 -7.21 17.33
N ARG A 185 -17.19 -7.10 16.34
CA ARG A 185 -17.37 -6.19 15.22
C ARG A 185 -18.55 -6.59 14.33
N ALA A 186 -18.77 -7.89 14.11
CA ALA A 186 -19.93 -8.39 13.37
C ALA A 186 -21.24 -7.99 14.07
N LYS A 187 -21.30 -8.12 15.40
CA LYS A 187 -22.44 -7.72 16.22
C LYS A 187 -22.69 -6.21 16.17
N GLU A 188 -21.66 -5.38 16.27
CA GLU A 188 -21.76 -3.92 16.11
C GLU A 188 -22.32 -3.54 14.74
N LEU A 189 -21.83 -4.20 13.69
CA LEU A 189 -22.30 -4.00 12.33
C LEU A 189 -23.66 -4.65 12.07
N GLY A 190 -24.22 -5.41 13.02
CA GLY A 190 -25.50 -6.12 12.86
C GLY A 190 -25.50 -7.10 11.69
N VAL A 191 -24.39 -7.78 11.46
CA VAL A 191 -24.21 -8.81 10.41
C VAL A 191 -23.90 -10.16 11.06
N THR A 192 -24.26 -11.26 10.38
CA THR A 192 -23.84 -12.60 10.80
C THR A 192 -22.47 -12.90 10.22
N LYS A 193 -21.50 -13.28 11.05
CA LYS A 193 -20.19 -13.76 10.57
C LYS A 193 -20.31 -15.22 10.10
N GLY A 194 -19.61 -15.56 9.02
CA GLY A 194 -19.46 -16.93 8.54
C GLY A 194 -18.18 -17.09 7.74
N THR A 195 -17.86 -18.32 7.36
CA THR A 195 -16.86 -18.67 6.35
C THR A 195 -17.35 -18.29 4.95
N VAL A 196 -16.45 -18.27 3.95
CA VAL A 196 -16.84 -18.02 2.55
C VAL A 196 -17.95 -18.97 2.11
N ASP A 197 -17.82 -20.25 2.41
CA ASP A 197 -18.75 -21.29 1.97
C ASP A 197 -20.13 -21.15 2.65
N GLU A 198 -20.16 -20.82 3.94
CA GLU A 198 -21.41 -20.50 4.67
C GLU A 198 -22.09 -19.24 4.11
N VAL A 199 -21.31 -18.21 3.78
CA VAL A 199 -21.80 -16.96 3.19
C VAL A 199 -22.47 -17.22 1.84
N VAL A 200 -21.78 -17.90 0.93
CA VAL A 200 -22.31 -18.13 -0.44
C VAL A 200 -23.49 -19.10 -0.45
N ALA A 201 -23.50 -20.11 0.44
CA ALA A 201 -24.60 -21.06 0.54
C ALA A 201 -25.90 -20.40 1.06
N ALA A 202 -25.78 -19.43 1.98
CA ALA A 202 -26.93 -18.74 2.57
C ALA A 202 -27.47 -17.57 1.72
N ALA A 203 -26.65 -17.01 0.83
CA ALA A 203 -26.93 -15.77 0.12
C ALA A 203 -27.91 -15.92 -1.06
N ASP A 204 -28.80 -14.94 -1.22
CA ASP A 204 -29.59 -14.73 -2.44
C ASP A 204 -28.88 -13.76 -3.41
N PHE A 205 -28.04 -12.88 -2.85
CA PHE A 205 -27.14 -11.96 -3.55
C PHE A 205 -25.75 -12.08 -2.93
N VAL A 206 -24.70 -12.15 -3.73
CA VAL A 206 -23.30 -12.17 -3.25
C VAL A 206 -22.58 -10.95 -3.82
N THR A 207 -21.92 -10.18 -2.95
CA THR A 207 -21.03 -9.09 -3.34
C THR A 207 -19.63 -9.30 -2.77
N VAL A 208 -18.61 -8.97 -3.54
CA VAL A 208 -17.20 -9.10 -3.15
C VAL A 208 -16.55 -7.73 -2.98
N HIS A 209 -15.77 -7.55 -1.93
CA HIS A 209 -15.06 -6.32 -1.53
C HIS A 209 -13.68 -6.63 -0.91
N THR A 210 -12.99 -7.63 -1.45
CA THR A 210 -11.60 -7.96 -1.08
C THR A 210 -10.61 -7.32 -2.05
N PRO A 211 -9.35 -7.09 -1.65
CA PRO A 211 -8.28 -6.90 -2.62
C PRO A 211 -8.11 -8.15 -3.51
N LEU A 212 -7.41 -8.01 -4.64
CA LEU A 212 -6.99 -9.15 -5.46
C LEU A 212 -5.60 -9.60 -4.99
N LEU A 213 -5.56 -10.74 -4.31
CA LEU A 213 -4.37 -11.39 -3.77
C LEU A 213 -4.36 -12.86 -4.24
N PRO A 214 -3.24 -13.59 -4.16
CA PRO A 214 -3.23 -15.02 -4.46
C PRO A 214 -4.32 -15.81 -3.73
N GLU A 215 -4.64 -15.44 -2.48
CA GLU A 215 -5.63 -16.11 -1.64
C GLU A 215 -7.09 -15.72 -1.97
N THR A 216 -7.31 -14.55 -2.59
CA THR A 216 -8.65 -14.05 -2.96
C THR A 216 -8.93 -14.16 -4.46
N ARG A 217 -7.92 -14.52 -5.26
CA ARG A 217 -8.08 -14.80 -6.68
C ARG A 217 -8.96 -16.02 -6.88
N ASN A 218 -9.99 -15.86 -7.70
CA ASN A 218 -11.01 -16.88 -7.95
C ASN A 218 -11.63 -17.43 -6.65
N ILE A 219 -11.75 -16.59 -5.63
CA ILE A 219 -12.44 -16.98 -4.39
C ILE A 219 -13.91 -17.30 -4.66
N ILE A 220 -14.52 -16.79 -5.73
CA ILE A 220 -15.77 -17.33 -6.25
C ILE A 220 -15.44 -18.08 -7.54
N ASN A 221 -15.63 -19.40 -7.52
CA ASN A 221 -15.29 -20.34 -8.58
C ASN A 221 -16.39 -21.38 -8.75
N LYS A 222 -16.19 -22.32 -9.67
CA LYS A 222 -17.12 -23.42 -9.97
C LYS A 222 -17.63 -24.17 -8.74
N GLU A 223 -16.74 -24.53 -7.81
CA GLU A 223 -17.12 -25.28 -6.60
C GLU A 223 -18.07 -24.47 -5.72
N ARG A 224 -17.80 -23.16 -5.57
CA ARG A 224 -18.65 -22.27 -4.79
C ARG A 224 -19.96 -21.93 -5.48
N PHE A 225 -19.97 -21.80 -6.80
CA PHE A 225 -21.22 -21.68 -7.55
C PHE A 225 -22.13 -22.88 -7.33
N ALA A 226 -21.58 -24.10 -7.26
CA ALA A 226 -22.37 -25.32 -7.07
C ALA A 226 -23.16 -25.34 -5.73
N ILE A 227 -22.58 -24.78 -4.65
CA ILE A 227 -23.21 -24.77 -3.32
C ILE A 227 -24.11 -23.55 -3.06
N MET A 228 -24.11 -22.55 -3.94
CA MET A 228 -25.02 -21.40 -3.84
C MET A 228 -26.47 -21.82 -4.03
N LYS A 229 -27.40 -20.93 -3.66
CA LYS A 229 -28.82 -21.08 -4.02
C LYS A 229 -29.02 -20.99 -5.53
N ASP A 230 -30.00 -21.71 -6.05
CA ASP A 230 -30.43 -21.55 -7.43
C ASP A 230 -31.03 -20.15 -7.63
N GLY A 231 -30.59 -19.47 -8.69
CA GLY A 231 -31.01 -18.10 -9.00
C GLY A 231 -30.31 -17.01 -8.16
N VAL A 232 -29.17 -17.35 -7.53
CA VAL A 232 -28.28 -16.37 -6.88
C VAL A 232 -27.85 -15.27 -7.88
N ARG A 233 -27.59 -14.07 -7.36
CA ARG A 233 -27.11 -12.92 -8.15
C ARG A 233 -25.75 -12.47 -7.66
N ILE A 234 -24.82 -12.23 -8.58
CA ILE A 234 -23.42 -11.92 -8.26
C ILE A 234 -23.12 -10.46 -8.56
N ILE A 235 -22.41 -9.79 -7.66
CA ILE A 235 -21.97 -8.40 -7.82
C ILE A 235 -20.46 -8.35 -7.59
N ASN A 236 -19.73 -7.79 -8.55
CA ASN A 236 -18.32 -7.48 -8.38
C ASN A 236 -18.05 -6.04 -8.83
N CYS A 237 -17.89 -5.17 -7.84
CA CYS A 237 -17.45 -3.78 -8.03
C CYS A 237 -16.12 -3.52 -7.30
N ALA A 238 -15.32 -4.57 -7.08
CA ALA A 238 -14.08 -4.51 -6.31
C ALA A 238 -12.85 -4.64 -7.22
N ARG A 239 -12.50 -5.86 -7.63
CA ARG A 239 -11.43 -6.14 -8.60
C ARG A 239 -11.78 -7.30 -9.51
N GLY A 240 -11.33 -7.24 -10.77
CA GLY A 240 -11.37 -8.36 -11.69
C GLY A 240 -10.64 -9.58 -11.13
N GLY A 241 -11.10 -10.79 -11.47
CA GLY A 241 -10.45 -12.04 -11.05
C GLY A 241 -10.70 -12.47 -9.59
N ILE A 242 -11.48 -11.73 -8.80
CA ILE A 242 -12.00 -12.25 -7.51
C ILE A 242 -13.08 -13.31 -7.79
N VAL A 243 -13.96 -13.00 -8.76
CA VAL A 243 -14.90 -13.96 -9.34
C VAL A 243 -14.29 -14.51 -10.61
N ASN A 244 -14.21 -15.84 -10.73
CA ASN A 244 -13.77 -16.49 -11.95
C ASN A 244 -14.79 -16.22 -13.06
N GLU A 245 -14.37 -15.48 -14.09
CA GLU A 245 -15.24 -15.03 -15.18
C GLU A 245 -15.72 -16.18 -16.08
N ASP A 246 -14.90 -17.22 -16.25
CA ASP A 246 -15.26 -18.41 -17.02
C ASP A 246 -16.33 -19.23 -16.29
N ASP A 247 -16.10 -19.49 -15.01
CA ASP A 247 -17.05 -20.23 -14.16
C ASP A 247 -18.37 -19.46 -14.01
N LEU A 248 -18.30 -18.12 -13.93
CA LEU A 248 -19.50 -17.28 -13.87
C LEU A 248 -20.32 -17.36 -15.16
N TYR A 249 -19.65 -17.33 -16.32
CA TYR A 249 -20.31 -17.47 -17.62
C TYR A 249 -21.07 -18.79 -17.72
N ASP A 250 -20.42 -19.89 -17.34
CA ASP A 250 -21.02 -21.23 -17.35
C ASP A 250 -22.18 -21.33 -16.35
N ALA A 251 -22.00 -20.82 -15.12
CA ALA A 251 -23.04 -20.84 -14.10
C ALA A 251 -24.30 -20.02 -14.48
N ILE A 252 -24.14 -18.93 -15.26
CA ILE A 252 -25.28 -18.18 -15.80
C ILE A 252 -25.98 -18.98 -16.92
N LYS A 253 -25.20 -19.59 -17.82
CA LYS A 253 -25.76 -20.41 -18.91
C LYS A 253 -26.52 -21.64 -18.40
N GLU A 254 -26.01 -22.27 -17.36
CA GLU A 254 -26.64 -23.42 -16.69
C GLU A 254 -27.86 -23.02 -15.85
N GLY A 255 -28.10 -21.72 -15.65
CA GLY A 255 -29.22 -21.20 -14.87
C GLY A 255 -29.01 -21.24 -13.35
N LYS A 256 -27.82 -21.62 -12.89
CA LYS A 256 -27.45 -21.59 -11.46
C LYS A 256 -27.43 -20.16 -10.94
N VAL A 257 -26.83 -19.25 -11.71
CA VAL A 257 -26.75 -17.80 -11.43
C VAL A 257 -27.79 -17.08 -12.28
N ALA A 258 -28.70 -16.33 -11.65
CA ALA A 258 -29.76 -15.61 -12.36
C ALA A 258 -29.23 -14.39 -13.14
N GLY A 259 -28.05 -13.89 -12.79
CA GLY A 259 -27.37 -12.79 -13.46
C GLY A 259 -26.24 -12.21 -12.62
N ALA A 260 -25.45 -11.33 -13.24
CA ALA A 260 -24.33 -10.68 -12.59
C ALA A 260 -24.26 -9.18 -12.92
N ALA A 261 -23.73 -8.39 -11.99
CA ALA A 261 -23.41 -6.99 -12.17
C ALA A 261 -21.93 -6.75 -11.91
N LEU A 262 -21.20 -6.36 -12.95
CA LEU A 262 -19.74 -6.29 -12.96
C LEU A 262 -19.30 -4.87 -13.31
N ASP A 263 -18.46 -4.29 -12.46
CA ASP A 263 -17.82 -3.00 -12.76
C ASP A 263 -16.36 -3.18 -13.18
N VAL A 264 -15.79 -4.35 -12.96
CA VAL A 264 -14.36 -4.64 -13.07
C VAL A 264 -14.13 -5.99 -13.72
N PHE A 265 -13.03 -6.13 -14.45
CA PHE A 265 -12.70 -7.32 -15.25
C PHE A 265 -11.21 -7.69 -15.08
N ILE A 266 -10.86 -8.95 -15.37
CA ILE A 266 -9.46 -9.42 -15.33
C ILE A 266 -8.59 -8.60 -16.28
N GLU A 267 -9.10 -8.35 -17.48
CA GLU A 267 -8.45 -7.53 -18.51
C GLU A 267 -9.35 -6.33 -18.82
N GLU A 268 -8.78 -5.13 -18.70
CA GLU A 268 -9.45 -3.87 -18.99
C GLU A 268 -8.63 -3.09 -20.03
N PRO A 269 -9.24 -2.57 -21.12
CA PRO A 269 -10.68 -2.52 -21.42
C PRO A 269 -11.29 -3.87 -21.82
N ALA A 270 -12.44 -4.21 -21.22
CA ALA A 270 -13.08 -5.52 -21.37
C ALA A 270 -14.07 -5.62 -22.55
N THR A 271 -13.80 -4.97 -23.69
CA THR A 271 -14.78 -4.83 -24.78
C THR A 271 -15.19 -6.15 -25.43
N ASP A 272 -14.30 -7.14 -25.42
CA ASP A 272 -14.50 -8.45 -26.05
C ASP A 272 -14.80 -9.57 -25.04
N ASN A 273 -15.09 -9.21 -23.79
CA ASN A 273 -15.33 -10.19 -22.73
C ASN A 273 -16.62 -10.99 -22.98
N LYS A 274 -16.54 -12.32 -22.95
CA LYS A 274 -17.68 -13.22 -23.25
C LYS A 274 -18.89 -13.02 -22.32
N LEU A 275 -18.69 -12.53 -21.09
CA LEU A 275 -19.78 -12.24 -20.16
C LEU A 275 -20.73 -11.17 -20.73
N LEU A 276 -20.22 -10.25 -21.55
CA LEU A 276 -21.01 -9.20 -22.19
C LEU A 276 -21.99 -9.73 -23.25
N THR A 277 -21.84 -10.99 -23.68
CA THR A 277 -22.77 -11.64 -24.60
C THR A 277 -24.05 -12.12 -23.91
N LEU A 278 -24.08 -12.15 -22.57
CA LEU A 278 -25.20 -12.67 -21.78
C LEU A 278 -26.15 -11.54 -21.39
N PRO A 279 -27.46 -11.59 -21.73
CA PRO A 279 -28.42 -10.55 -21.38
C PRO A 279 -28.66 -10.41 -19.86
N GLN A 280 -28.28 -11.41 -19.07
CA GLN A 280 -28.35 -11.41 -17.60
C GLN A 280 -27.18 -10.66 -16.95
N VAL A 281 -26.18 -10.24 -17.72
CA VAL A 281 -25.02 -9.50 -17.23
C VAL A 281 -25.24 -8.01 -17.43
N ILE A 282 -25.00 -7.24 -16.37
CA ILE A 282 -24.89 -5.78 -16.41
C ILE A 282 -23.41 -5.46 -16.22
N ALA A 283 -22.87 -4.61 -17.08
CA ALA A 283 -21.48 -4.18 -17.02
C ALA A 283 -21.36 -2.66 -17.02
N THR A 284 -20.41 -2.15 -16.25
CA THR A 284 -19.97 -0.75 -16.31
C THR A 284 -18.45 -0.69 -16.43
N PRO A 285 -17.88 0.33 -17.10
CA PRO A 285 -16.45 0.42 -17.34
C PRO A 285 -15.71 1.02 -16.13
N HIS A 286 -15.66 0.29 -15.01
CA HIS A 286 -14.90 0.65 -13.81
C HIS A 286 -15.28 2.04 -13.24
N LEU A 287 -16.58 2.22 -12.98
CA LEU A 287 -17.17 3.48 -12.54
C LEU A 287 -17.29 3.63 -11.01
N GLY A 288 -16.90 2.64 -10.21
CA GLY A 288 -17.09 2.66 -8.75
C GLY A 288 -16.54 3.90 -8.03
N ALA A 289 -15.51 4.54 -8.57
CA ALA A 289 -14.95 5.81 -8.06
C ALA A 289 -15.17 7.01 -9.00
N SER A 290 -15.97 6.85 -10.04
CA SER A 290 -16.19 7.87 -11.09
C SER A 290 -17.31 8.82 -10.71
N THR A 291 -17.15 9.50 -9.58
CA THR A 291 -18.03 10.58 -9.09
C THR A 291 -17.22 11.86 -8.93
N ILE A 292 -17.90 13.01 -8.93
CA ILE A 292 -17.23 14.31 -8.74
C ILE A 292 -16.55 14.33 -7.37
N GLU A 293 -17.29 13.92 -6.33
CA GLU A 293 -16.88 13.92 -4.94
C GLU A 293 -15.67 13.00 -4.69
N ALA A 294 -15.67 11.79 -5.26
CA ALA A 294 -14.53 10.89 -5.08
C ALA A 294 -13.30 11.39 -5.82
N GLN A 295 -13.46 11.91 -7.03
CA GLN A 295 -12.32 12.42 -7.82
C GLN A 295 -11.65 13.62 -7.15
N GLU A 296 -12.44 14.54 -6.58
CA GLU A 296 -11.92 15.65 -5.81
C GLU A 296 -11.23 15.16 -4.54
N SER A 297 -11.90 14.33 -3.73
CA SER A 297 -11.35 13.84 -2.46
C SER A 297 -10.02 13.12 -2.63
N VAL A 298 -9.92 12.19 -3.58
CA VAL A 298 -8.70 11.39 -3.75
C VAL A 298 -7.53 12.20 -4.30
N ALA A 299 -7.81 13.23 -5.11
CA ALA A 299 -6.81 14.14 -5.63
C ALA A 299 -6.31 15.11 -4.54
N VAL A 300 -7.21 15.62 -3.69
CA VAL A 300 -6.86 16.46 -2.53
C VAL A 300 -5.99 15.68 -1.55
N ASP A 301 -6.35 14.44 -1.22
CA ASP A 301 -5.59 13.60 -0.28
C ASP A 301 -4.14 13.41 -0.74
N VAL A 302 -3.95 13.03 -2.01
CA VAL A 302 -2.60 12.83 -2.58
C VAL A 302 -1.83 14.15 -2.70
N SER A 303 -2.51 15.24 -3.08
CA SER A 303 -1.90 16.57 -3.12
C SER A 303 -1.36 16.99 -1.75
N ASN A 304 -2.13 16.75 -0.69
CA ASN A 304 -1.69 17.03 0.68
C ASN A 304 -0.53 16.11 1.11
N ASP A 305 -0.54 14.84 0.73
CA ASP A 305 0.58 13.93 1.02
C ASP A 305 1.87 14.35 0.31
N ILE A 306 1.78 14.90 -0.91
CA ILE A 306 2.94 15.48 -1.60
C ILE A 306 3.50 16.67 -0.81
N ILE A 307 2.65 17.63 -0.40
CA ILE A 307 3.09 18.79 0.38
C ILE A 307 3.71 18.34 1.71
N LYS A 308 3.05 17.41 2.41
CA LYS A 308 3.50 16.86 3.68
C LYS A 308 4.87 16.17 3.56
N PHE A 309 5.10 15.46 2.46
CA PHE A 309 6.38 14.82 2.19
C PHE A 309 7.52 15.85 2.09
N PHE A 310 7.35 16.95 1.37
CA PHE A 310 8.40 17.96 1.21
C PHE A 310 8.54 18.91 2.40
N THR A 311 7.50 19.09 3.21
CA THR A 311 7.53 19.95 4.41
C THR A 311 8.01 19.21 5.66
N THR A 312 7.58 17.96 5.85
CA THR A 312 7.81 17.20 7.09
C THR A 312 8.56 15.89 6.90
N GLY A 313 8.77 15.44 5.66
CA GLY A 313 9.36 14.13 5.36
C GLY A 313 8.39 12.95 5.61
N THR A 314 7.11 13.21 5.88
CA THR A 314 6.12 12.17 6.20
C THR A 314 4.99 12.10 5.17
N VAL A 315 4.37 10.92 5.05
CA VAL A 315 3.21 10.65 4.20
C VAL A 315 2.13 9.93 5.01
N THR A 316 0.86 10.07 4.62
CA THR A 316 -0.26 9.51 5.38
C THR A 316 -0.56 8.07 4.99
N ASN A 317 -0.64 7.81 3.68
CA ASN A 317 -1.01 6.50 3.15
C ASN A 317 0.08 5.91 2.24
N PRO A 318 1.29 5.61 2.78
CA PRO A 318 2.30 4.90 2.02
C PRO A 318 1.85 3.48 1.73
N VAL A 319 2.17 3.02 0.53
CA VAL A 319 1.80 1.69 0.03
C VAL A 319 2.99 0.73 0.08
N ASN A 320 4.21 1.24 -0.10
CA ASN A 320 5.43 0.44 -0.15
C ASN A 320 6.40 0.69 1.04
N MET A 321 5.92 1.32 2.10
CA MET A 321 6.65 1.44 3.37
C MET A 321 5.67 1.43 4.55
N PRO A 322 6.11 1.10 5.77
CA PRO A 322 5.22 1.09 6.94
C PRO A 322 4.59 2.46 7.19
N SER A 323 3.25 2.50 7.30
CA SER A 323 2.55 3.67 7.85
C SER A 323 2.64 3.63 9.37
N ILE A 324 3.23 4.66 9.96
CA ILE A 324 3.37 4.79 11.42
C ILE A 324 2.77 6.13 11.82
N PRO A 325 1.80 6.15 12.76
CA PRO A 325 1.26 7.38 13.31
C PRO A 325 2.35 8.33 13.78
N LYS A 326 2.15 9.64 13.58
CA LYS A 326 3.15 10.66 13.91
C LYS A 326 3.56 10.61 15.38
N GLU A 327 2.61 10.32 16.27
CA GLU A 327 2.82 10.21 17.71
C GLU A 327 3.74 9.05 18.08
N LEU A 328 3.65 7.93 17.33
CA LEU A 328 4.52 6.77 17.53
C LEU A 328 5.88 6.99 16.88
N LEU A 329 5.94 7.65 15.72
CA LEU A 329 7.19 8.05 15.07
C LEU A 329 8.01 8.97 15.98
N ALA A 330 7.38 9.96 16.60
CA ALA A 330 8.05 10.92 17.49
C ALA A 330 8.75 10.26 18.70
N GLN A 331 8.31 9.06 19.11
CA GLN A 331 8.93 8.31 20.21
C GLN A 331 10.27 7.67 19.81
N VAL A 332 10.43 7.33 18.53
CA VAL A 332 11.63 6.67 17.99
C VAL A 332 12.50 7.59 17.14
N GLU A 333 11.96 8.70 16.64
CA GLU A 333 12.65 9.72 15.84
C GLU A 333 13.99 10.18 16.43
N PRO A 334 14.13 10.41 17.77
CA PRO A 334 15.42 10.79 18.34
C PRO A 334 16.55 9.78 18.09
N PHE A 335 16.21 8.51 17.81
CA PHE A 335 17.17 7.43 17.58
C PHE A 335 17.54 7.24 16.11
N PHE A 336 16.91 7.95 15.16
CA PHE A 336 17.10 7.72 13.72
C PHE A 336 18.55 7.94 13.30
N GLU A 337 19.09 9.10 13.64
CA GLU A 337 20.46 9.45 13.32
C GLU A 337 21.46 8.50 14.00
N LEU A 338 21.19 8.10 15.25
CA LEU A 338 22.01 7.13 15.96
C LEU A 338 22.01 5.78 15.23
N ALA A 339 20.84 5.25 14.87
CA ALA A 339 20.73 3.96 14.18
C ALA A 339 21.50 3.97 12.84
N GLU A 340 21.34 5.03 12.04
CA GLU A 340 22.06 5.21 10.77
C GLU A 340 23.58 5.30 10.99
N LYS A 341 24.03 6.05 12.01
CA LYS A 341 25.46 6.17 12.34
C LYS A 341 26.06 4.87 12.85
N LEU A 342 25.34 4.09 13.66
CA LEU A 342 25.78 2.76 14.10
C LEU A 342 25.97 1.82 12.90
N GLY A 343 25.00 1.83 11.97
CA GLY A 343 25.10 1.04 10.74
C GLY A 343 26.30 1.45 9.89
N THR A 344 26.49 2.76 9.71
CA THR A 344 27.63 3.34 9.00
C THR A 344 28.97 2.99 9.66
N PHE A 345 29.01 2.95 11.00
CA PHE A 345 30.22 2.62 11.74
C PHE A 345 30.59 1.14 11.58
N VAL A 346 29.67 0.22 11.85
CA VAL A 346 29.99 -1.22 11.91
C VAL A 346 30.36 -1.79 10.54
N THR A 347 29.75 -1.32 9.44
CA THR A 347 30.12 -1.74 8.07
C THR A 347 31.54 -1.34 7.66
N GLN A 348 32.13 -0.35 8.35
CA GLN A 348 33.51 0.07 8.12
C GLN A 348 34.55 -0.81 8.83
N LEU A 349 34.11 -1.66 9.77
CA LEU A 349 35.02 -2.54 10.54
C LEU A 349 35.49 -3.76 9.74
N THR A 350 34.82 -4.09 8.64
CA THR A 350 35.20 -5.19 7.76
C THR A 350 35.26 -4.76 6.29
N THR A 351 35.95 -5.57 5.50
CA THR A 351 35.96 -5.50 4.04
C THR A 351 35.32 -6.74 3.41
N GLU A 352 34.93 -7.73 4.22
CA GLU A 352 34.27 -8.94 3.75
C GLU A 352 32.77 -8.70 3.47
N PRO A 353 32.16 -9.47 2.56
CA PRO A 353 30.72 -9.47 2.37
C PRO A 353 29.99 -9.91 3.65
N VAL A 354 29.10 -9.03 4.14
CA VAL A 354 28.17 -9.36 5.24
C VAL A 354 27.20 -10.44 4.77
N LYS A 355 26.91 -11.41 5.64
CA LYS A 355 25.94 -12.50 5.40
C LYS A 355 24.72 -12.40 6.32
N GLU A 356 24.91 -11.85 7.52
CA GLU A 356 23.87 -11.73 8.52
C GLU A 356 24.01 -10.40 9.27
N ILE A 357 22.89 -9.74 9.53
CA ILE A 357 22.79 -8.52 10.34
C ILE A 357 21.82 -8.81 11.49
N ASN A 358 22.30 -8.65 12.73
CA ASN A 358 21.51 -8.80 13.94
C ASN A 358 21.30 -7.42 14.57
N LEU A 359 20.06 -6.95 14.61
CA LEU A 359 19.67 -5.70 15.26
C LEU A 359 18.99 -6.03 16.59
N SER A 360 19.54 -5.53 17.69
CA SER A 360 18.98 -5.71 19.02
C SER A 360 18.56 -4.38 19.62
N TYR A 361 17.30 -4.30 20.06
CA TYR A 361 16.68 -3.16 20.72
C TYR A 361 16.39 -3.55 22.17
N ALA A 362 17.04 -2.87 23.11
CA ALA A 362 16.91 -3.17 24.54
C ALA A 362 16.42 -1.96 25.34
N GLY A 363 15.63 -2.20 26.39
CA GLY A 363 15.09 -1.15 27.27
C GLY A 363 13.86 -0.47 26.67
N ASP A 364 13.69 0.83 26.94
CA ASP A 364 12.46 1.57 26.60
C ASP A 364 12.17 1.58 25.10
N VAL A 365 13.20 1.70 24.25
CA VAL A 365 13.07 1.68 22.79
C VAL A 365 12.45 0.38 22.26
N ALA A 366 12.59 -0.73 23.00
CA ALA A 366 12.01 -2.02 22.62
C ALA A 366 10.47 -2.05 22.74
N ASN A 367 9.88 -1.12 23.51
CA ASN A 367 8.43 -1.01 23.67
C ASN A 367 7.73 -0.36 22.47
N TYR A 368 8.49 0.23 21.55
CA TYR A 368 7.97 0.93 20.38
C TYR A 368 8.10 0.11 19.09
N ASP A 369 7.52 0.64 18.02
CA ASP A 369 7.74 0.11 16.68
C ASP A 369 9.14 0.51 16.19
N VAL A 370 10.04 -0.48 16.10
CA VAL A 370 11.45 -0.28 15.75
C VAL A 370 11.71 -0.42 14.25
N ARG A 371 10.69 -0.73 13.43
CA ARG A 371 10.87 -0.90 11.98
C ARG A 371 11.57 0.29 11.32
N PRO A 372 11.28 1.57 11.69
CA PRO A 372 12.03 2.72 11.18
C PRO A 372 13.50 2.71 11.60
N LEU A 373 13.81 2.27 12.82
CA LEU A 373 15.19 2.16 13.30
C LEU A 373 15.95 1.10 12.53
N THR A 374 15.30 -0.03 12.20
CA THR A 374 15.89 -1.04 11.32
C THR A 374 16.19 -0.45 9.95
N SER A 375 15.24 0.24 9.32
CA SER A 375 15.46 0.88 8.01
C SER A 375 16.64 1.86 8.04
N ASN A 376 16.71 2.74 9.05
CA ASN A 376 17.82 3.70 9.21
C ASN A 376 19.17 2.98 9.40
N ALA A 377 19.23 1.95 10.24
CA ALA A 377 20.43 1.16 10.45
C ALA A 377 20.93 0.46 9.17
N LEU A 378 20.01 -0.15 8.41
CA LEU A 378 20.30 -0.78 7.12
C LEU A 378 20.75 0.24 6.07
N LYS A 379 20.12 1.42 6.03
CA LYS A 379 20.53 2.54 5.18
C LYS A 379 21.99 2.93 5.47
N GLY A 380 22.34 3.09 6.76
CA GLY A 380 23.71 3.35 7.19
C GLY A 380 24.69 2.27 6.73
N LEU A 381 24.35 0.99 6.95
CA LEU A 381 25.16 -0.17 6.56
C LEU A 381 25.44 -0.22 5.04
N LEU A 382 24.45 0.10 4.22
CA LEU A 382 24.53 0.01 2.76
C LEU A 382 25.10 1.27 2.10
N SER A 383 25.07 2.42 2.77
CA SER A 383 25.48 3.73 2.24
C SER A 383 26.89 3.72 1.64
N LYS A 384 27.83 2.95 2.21
CA LYS A 384 29.21 2.81 1.72
C LYS A 384 29.29 2.24 0.29
N ASN A 385 28.46 1.25 -0.03
CA ASN A 385 28.54 0.52 -1.30
C ASN A 385 27.51 1.02 -2.33
N HIS A 386 26.39 1.58 -1.87
CA HIS A 386 25.28 1.99 -2.72
C HIS A 386 25.04 3.50 -2.75
N GLY A 387 25.79 4.29 -1.97
CA GLY A 387 25.72 5.75 -1.93
C GLY A 387 24.30 6.26 -1.64
N ASN A 388 23.91 7.33 -2.34
CA ASN A 388 22.61 7.99 -2.19
C ASN A 388 21.43 7.20 -2.77
N HIS A 389 21.67 6.04 -3.39
CA HIS A 389 20.60 5.21 -3.93
C HIS A 389 19.83 4.48 -2.83
N VAL A 390 20.40 4.37 -1.62
CA VAL A 390 19.72 3.73 -0.47
C VAL A 390 19.01 4.76 0.39
N ASN A 391 17.78 4.44 0.76
CA ASN A 391 16.97 5.23 1.68
C ASN A 391 16.07 4.33 2.54
N ASP A 392 15.22 4.94 3.36
CA ASP A 392 14.40 4.24 4.35
C ASP A 392 13.34 3.31 3.74
N VAL A 393 13.04 3.48 2.45
CA VAL A 393 12.10 2.66 1.66
C VAL A 393 12.79 1.39 1.17
N ASN A 394 13.98 1.53 0.58
CA ASN A 394 14.62 0.44 -0.16
C ASN A 394 15.73 -0.29 0.60
N ALA A 395 16.19 0.22 1.75
CA ALA A 395 17.31 -0.38 2.50
C ALA A 395 17.09 -1.86 2.83
N ARG A 396 15.89 -2.22 3.30
CA ARG A 396 15.54 -3.61 3.60
C ARG A 396 15.50 -4.47 2.33
N TYR A 397 14.78 -4.02 1.30
CA TYR A 397 14.67 -4.73 0.03
C TYR A 397 16.05 -5.00 -0.58
N LEU A 398 16.92 -3.99 -0.64
CA LEU A 398 18.26 -4.11 -1.19
C LEU A 398 19.13 -5.10 -0.39
N THR A 399 19.01 -5.08 0.94
CA THR A 399 19.70 -6.01 1.84
C THR A 399 19.26 -7.46 1.60
N GLU A 400 17.95 -7.71 1.54
CA GLU A 400 17.39 -9.05 1.30
C GLU A 400 17.73 -9.55 -0.11
N ARG A 401 17.72 -8.66 -1.12
CA ARG A 401 18.04 -9.00 -2.52
C ARG A 401 19.46 -9.52 -2.70
N ILE A 402 20.43 -9.02 -1.94
CA ILE A 402 21.81 -9.51 -1.97
C ILE A 402 22.03 -10.76 -1.09
N GLY A 403 20.94 -11.33 -0.53
CA GLY A 403 20.96 -12.57 0.24
C GLY A 403 21.40 -12.41 1.69
N VAL A 404 21.43 -11.18 2.22
CA VAL A 404 21.80 -10.94 3.62
C VAL A 404 20.61 -11.21 4.53
N LYS A 405 20.83 -12.06 5.55
CA LYS A 405 19.82 -12.37 6.55
C LYS A 405 19.70 -11.24 7.56
N ILE A 406 18.49 -10.76 7.81
CA ILE A 406 18.20 -9.71 8.79
C ILE A 406 17.45 -10.33 9.97
N ASN A 407 17.99 -10.21 11.18
CA ASN A 407 17.33 -10.63 12.41
C ASN A 407 17.08 -9.41 13.31
N GLU A 408 15.87 -9.32 13.85
CA GLU A 408 15.49 -8.31 14.84
C GLU A 408 15.23 -8.97 16.19
N HIS A 409 15.83 -8.42 17.24
CA HIS A 409 15.67 -8.87 18.62
C HIS A 409 15.20 -7.70 19.48
N LYS A 410 14.13 -7.90 20.25
CA LYS A 410 13.61 -6.93 21.21
C LYS A 410 13.67 -7.50 22.62
N THR A 411 14.13 -6.69 23.58
CA THR A 411 14.07 -7.04 25.00
C THR A 411 13.76 -5.83 25.85
N THR A 412 12.87 -5.97 26.82
CA THR A 412 12.57 -4.91 27.79
C THR A 412 13.66 -4.79 28.86
N THR A 413 14.58 -5.75 28.95
CA THR A 413 15.65 -5.74 29.95
C THR A 413 16.84 -4.92 29.45
N ALA A 414 17.05 -3.76 30.06
CA ALA A 414 18.20 -2.91 29.81
C ALA A 414 19.38 -3.32 30.72
N LYS A 415 20.57 -3.56 30.14
CA LYS A 415 21.82 -3.71 30.89
C LYS A 415 22.62 -2.40 30.81
N GLY A 416 22.47 -1.54 31.81
CA GLY A 416 23.26 -0.32 31.99
C GLY A 416 22.66 0.98 31.42
N PHE A 417 21.93 0.93 30.30
CA PHE A 417 21.32 2.11 29.67
C PHE A 417 19.81 1.96 29.52
N THR A 418 19.06 3.06 29.65
CA THR A 418 17.58 3.09 29.51
C THR A 418 17.10 2.59 28.15
N SER A 419 17.85 2.86 27.09
CA SER A 419 17.62 2.33 25.74
C SER A 419 18.96 1.98 25.12
N LEU A 420 19.06 0.85 24.43
CA LEU A 420 20.29 0.44 23.76
C LEU A 420 19.95 -0.16 22.40
N ILE A 421 20.61 0.35 21.36
CA ILE A 421 20.56 -0.21 20.00
C ILE A 421 21.90 -0.87 19.76
N THR A 422 21.89 -2.16 19.43
CA THR A 422 23.09 -2.92 19.06
C THR A 422 22.93 -3.43 17.64
N ILE A 423 23.96 -3.21 16.82
CA ILE A 423 24.07 -3.78 15.48
C ILE A 423 25.27 -4.70 15.47
N GLU A 424 25.04 -5.95 15.10
CA GLU A 424 26.07 -6.93 14.85
C GLU A 424 26.00 -7.37 13.39
N ILE A 425 27.14 -7.44 12.73
CA ILE A 425 27.28 -8.01 11.38
C ILE A 425 28.14 -9.26 11.46
N LYS A 426 27.75 -10.29 10.70
CA LYS A 426 28.54 -11.52 10.53
C LYS A 426 28.94 -11.68 9.08
N THR A 427 30.21 -11.99 8.86
CA THR A 427 30.77 -12.32 7.55
C THR A 427 31.05 -13.83 7.48
N ALA A 428 31.89 -14.28 6.55
CA ALA A 428 32.32 -15.67 6.54
C ALA A 428 33.26 -16.00 7.72
N ASN A 429 34.10 -15.04 8.12
CA ASN A 429 35.20 -15.27 9.07
C ASN A 429 35.15 -14.36 10.30
N GLU A 430 34.38 -13.28 10.25
CA GLU A 430 34.40 -12.22 11.27
C GLU A 430 32.99 -11.95 11.81
N VAL A 431 32.96 -11.48 13.05
CA VAL A 431 31.77 -10.90 13.69
C VAL A 431 32.19 -9.55 14.24
N HIS A 432 31.43 -8.53 13.89
CA HIS A 432 31.66 -7.16 14.37
C HIS A 432 30.39 -6.62 14.99
N SER A 433 30.54 -5.91 16.11
CA SER A 433 29.39 -5.32 16.80
C SER A 433 29.65 -3.90 17.27
N VAL A 434 28.58 -3.10 17.28
CA VAL A 434 28.57 -1.75 17.86
C VAL A 434 27.26 -1.54 18.61
N ALA A 435 27.31 -0.85 19.74
CA ALA A 435 26.12 -0.46 20.48
C ALA A 435 26.11 1.03 20.79
N GLY A 436 24.93 1.63 20.74
CA GLY A 436 24.72 3.03 21.04
C GLY A 436 23.43 3.31 21.81
N THR A 437 23.42 4.47 22.46
CA THR A 437 22.30 4.99 23.25
C THR A 437 22.16 6.49 23.04
N LEU A 438 21.00 7.03 23.37
CA LEU A 438 20.82 8.46 23.62
C LEU A 438 21.00 8.73 25.10
N LEU A 439 21.85 9.70 25.45
CA LEU A 439 22.01 10.16 26.82
C LEU A 439 21.33 11.53 26.99
N ASN A 440 20.51 11.66 28.02
CA ASN A 440 19.81 12.90 28.33
C ASN A 440 20.81 14.07 28.47
N GLY A 441 20.62 15.11 27.67
CA GLY A 441 21.48 16.31 27.63
C GLY A 441 22.83 16.15 26.93
N LEU A 442 23.25 14.93 26.58
CA LEU A 442 24.53 14.64 25.92
C LEU A 442 24.40 14.09 24.49
N GLY A 443 23.17 13.76 24.06
CA GLY A 443 22.87 13.30 22.71
C GLY A 443 23.27 11.84 22.46
N ALA A 444 23.47 11.52 21.19
CA ALA A 444 23.83 10.18 20.74
C ALA A 444 25.25 9.79 21.18
N ARG A 445 25.42 8.55 21.66
CA ARG A 445 26.70 7.97 22.06
C ARG A 445 26.86 6.55 21.54
N ILE A 446 28.02 6.24 20.96
CA ILE A 446 28.52 4.89 20.87
C ILE A 446 29.06 4.53 22.24
N VAL A 447 28.53 3.45 22.82
CA VAL A 447 28.86 3.00 24.18
C VAL A 447 29.55 1.65 24.22
N LYS A 448 29.53 0.93 23.09
CA LYS A 448 30.27 -0.33 22.94
C LYS A 448 30.74 -0.50 21.51
N VAL A 449 31.98 -0.95 21.34
CA VAL A 449 32.53 -1.42 20.07
C VAL A 449 33.17 -2.78 20.34
N GLU A 450 32.65 -3.83 19.72
CA GLU A 450 32.99 -5.22 20.05
C GLU A 450 32.75 -5.52 21.55
N ASP A 451 33.79 -5.96 22.25
CA ASP A 451 33.79 -6.23 23.67
C ASP A 451 34.22 -5.02 24.53
N TYR A 452 34.57 -3.90 23.90
CA TYR A 452 35.10 -2.73 24.59
C TYR A 452 34.00 -1.71 24.87
N VAL A 453 33.90 -1.29 26.13
CA VAL A 453 33.05 -0.18 26.56
C VAL A 453 33.75 1.13 26.22
N VAL A 454 33.02 2.05 25.59
CA VAL A 454 33.53 3.36 25.15
C VAL A 454 32.50 4.46 25.47
N ASP A 455 32.89 5.72 25.30
CA ASP A 455 31.97 6.87 25.30
C ASP A 455 32.41 7.81 24.16
N VAL A 456 31.77 7.65 23.00
CA VAL A 456 32.14 8.37 21.78
C VAL A 456 30.89 9.01 21.18
N THR A 457 30.93 10.33 20.97
CA THR A 457 29.94 11.01 20.14
C THR A 457 30.13 10.57 18.68
N PRO A 458 29.11 10.02 18.01
CA PRO A 458 29.23 9.53 16.64
C PRO A 458 29.19 10.68 15.63
N GLU A 459 30.16 11.59 15.67
CA GLU A 459 30.22 12.79 14.83
C GLU A 459 31.63 12.99 14.25
N GLY A 460 31.67 13.62 13.07
CA GLY A 460 32.92 13.94 12.38
C GLY A 460 33.67 12.70 11.88
N HIS A 461 35.00 12.81 11.83
CA HIS A 461 35.89 11.74 11.39
C HIS A 461 36.35 10.91 12.59
N LEU A 462 35.92 9.65 12.64
CA LEU A 462 36.32 8.71 13.69
C LEU A 462 37.41 7.78 13.17
N LEU A 463 38.51 7.66 13.92
CA LEU A 463 39.60 6.74 13.63
C LEU A 463 39.49 5.52 14.55
N TYR A 464 39.20 4.35 13.98
CA TYR A 464 39.24 3.07 14.67
C TYR A 464 40.53 2.31 14.32
N ILE A 465 41.30 1.92 15.34
CA ILE A 465 42.53 1.15 15.16
C ILE A 465 42.49 -0.04 16.13
N ARG A 466 42.64 -1.24 15.58
CA ARG A 466 42.93 -2.45 16.35
C ARG A 466 44.44 -2.68 16.36
N ASN A 467 45.06 -2.58 17.53
CA ASN A 467 46.50 -2.80 17.68
C ASN A 467 46.79 -3.97 18.62
N THR A 468 47.94 -4.60 18.43
CA THR A 468 48.55 -5.43 19.48
C THR A 468 49.17 -4.49 20.52
N ASP A 469 48.90 -4.74 21.79
CA ASP A 469 49.48 -3.94 22.86
C ASP A 469 51.01 -4.11 22.89
N LYS A 470 51.72 -3.01 22.62
CA LYS A 470 53.17 -2.92 22.58
C LYS A 470 53.57 -1.54 23.09
N PRO A 471 54.68 -1.42 23.83
CA PRO A 471 55.17 -0.11 24.29
C PRO A 471 55.25 0.93 23.16
N GLY A 472 54.72 2.12 23.43
CA GLY A 472 54.74 3.25 22.49
C GLY A 472 53.81 3.13 21.27
N ALA A 473 52.85 2.21 21.25
CA ALA A 473 51.89 2.09 20.14
C ALA A 473 50.99 3.32 19.98
N ILE A 474 50.39 3.81 21.08
CA ILE A 474 49.50 4.98 21.06
C ILE A 474 50.24 6.25 20.62
N GLY A 475 51.46 6.47 21.15
CA GLY A 475 52.27 7.64 20.80
C GLY A 475 52.56 7.73 19.30
N ARG A 476 52.82 6.60 18.64
CA ARG A 476 53.08 6.53 17.19
C ARG A 476 51.85 6.75 16.31
N VAL A 477 50.66 6.61 16.86
CA VAL A 477 49.40 6.91 16.16
C VAL A 477 49.06 8.40 16.27
N ALA A 478 49.43 9.02 17.40
CA ALA A 478 49.14 10.42 17.70
C ALA A 478 50.12 11.41 17.06
N THR A 479 51.32 10.96 16.69
CA THR A 479 52.38 11.73 16.00
C THR A 479 52.50 11.31 14.55
#